data_AF-A0A974P749-F1
#
_entry.id   AF-A0A974P749-F1
#
_cell.length_a   1.000
_cell.length_b   1.000
_cell.length_c   1.000
_cell.angle_alpha   90.00
_cell.angle_beta   90.00
_cell.angle_gamma   90.00
#
_symmetry.space_group_name_H-M   'P 1'
#
loop_
_entity.id
_entity.type
_entity.pdbx_description
1 polymer ?
#
loop_
_entity_poly.entity_id
_entity_poly.type
_entity_poly.pdbx_seq_one_letter_code
_entity_poly.pdbx_strand_id
1 'polypeptide(L)'
;MSTGIIQASGLVYAQVATAGDAAAYLLALRLMTTVSQISQAPFYSKLPTMARLRGERKIAEIVPVAARGMALALGAFVVGAVGVTIAAPILLKLIGSNVHFPGFAMSALLALAFFVERYGAMHVQIYSLTNHIIWHVINGVTGVLMVLLFFVLWPLIGPLAMPAAMLGAYLGFCSWYARSLSVKSLETHGWAMDRRTALLPGLALILTLAIYWAWLSFG
;
A
#
# COMPACT_ATOMS: atom_id res chain seq x y z
N MET A 1 -0.70 7.99 -3.00
CA MET A 1 -2.04 8.51 -2.66
C MET A 1 -1.91 9.85 -1.95
N SER A 2 -2.94 10.69 -2.01
CA SER A 2 -3.02 11.93 -1.23
C SER A 2 -2.99 11.62 0.27
N THR A 3 -2.09 12.27 1.01
CA THR A 3 -2.05 12.25 2.48
C THR A 3 -3.41 12.61 3.07
N GLY A 4 -4.17 13.50 2.43
CA GLY A 4 -5.48 13.93 2.88
C GLY A 4 -6.50 12.79 2.99
N ILE A 5 -6.51 11.83 2.05
CA ILE A 5 -7.45 10.69 2.09
C ILE A 5 -7.12 9.75 3.25
N ILE A 6 -5.83 9.49 3.48
CA ILE A 6 -5.35 8.64 4.58
C ILE A 6 -5.63 9.30 5.94
N GLN A 7 -5.49 10.62 6.06
CA GLN A 7 -5.83 11.31 7.31
C GLN A 7 -7.35 11.40 7.51
N ALA A 8 -8.11 11.64 6.44
CA ALA A 8 -9.56 11.64 6.48
C ALA A 8 -10.13 10.28 6.93
N SER A 9 -9.52 9.16 6.51
CA SER A 9 -9.93 7.84 7.02
C SER A 9 -9.71 7.68 8.52
N GLY A 10 -8.62 8.24 9.05
CA GLY A 10 -8.37 8.30 10.48
C GLY A 10 -9.47 9.07 11.22
N LEU A 11 -9.86 10.23 10.67
CA LEU A 11 -10.91 11.06 11.23
C LEU A 11 -12.28 10.35 11.21
N VAL A 12 -12.66 9.76 10.08
CA VAL A 12 -13.94 9.02 9.93
C VAL A 12 -14.00 7.86 10.90
N TYR A 13 -12.92 7.06 11.01
CA TYR A 13 -12.88 5.94 11.94
C TYR A 13 -13.00 6.39 13.40
N ALA A 14 -12.37 7.51 13.76
CA ALA A 14 -12.44 8.06 15.12
C ALA A 14 -13.85 8.55 15.53
N GLN A 15 -14.76 8.82 14.59
CA GLN A 15 -16.14 9.19 14.90
C GLN A 15 -17.02 8.00 15.30
N VAL A 16 -16.63 6.79 14.91
CA VAL A 16 -17.45 5.58 15.09
C VAL A 16 -16.84 4.57 16.05
N ALA A 17 -15.53 4.64 16.27
CA ALA A 17 -14.80 3.74 17.17
C ALA A 17 -14.70 4.29 18.59
N THR A 18 -14.46 3.41 19.57
CA THR A 18 -14.10 3.83 20.92
C THR A 18 -12.77 4.60 20.90
N ALA A 19 -12.53 5.46 21.90
CA ALA A 19 -11.28 6.23 21.98
C ALA A 19 -10.03 5.33 21.96
N GLY A 20 -10.07 4.17 22.61
CA GLY A 20 -8.99 3.19 22.62
C GLY A 20 -8.74 2.57 21.25
N ASP A 21 -9.81 2.13 20.57
CA ASP A 21 -9.69 1.51 19.25
C ASP A 21 -9.30 2.51 18.17
N ALA A 22 -9.79 3.76 18.27
CA ALA A 22 -9.38 4.86 17.40
C ALA A 22 -7.88 5.14 17.56
N ALA A 23 -7.37 5.22 18.80
CA ALA A 23 -5.95 5.42 19.06
C ALA A 23 -5.09 4.27 18.49
N ALA A 24 -5.52 3.03 18.68
CA ALA A 24 -4.84 1.85 18.15
C ALA A 24 -4.79 1.84 16.62
N TYR A 25 -5.91 2.15 15.97
CA TYR A 25 -5.98 2.26 14.51
C TYR A 25 -5.07 3.37 13.97
N LEU A 26 -5.12 4.57 14.56
CA LEU A 26 -4.28 5.71 14.15
C LEU A 26 -2.80 5.41 14.34
N LEU A 27 -2.42 4.72 15.42
CA LEU A 27 -1.05 4.26 15.64
C LEU A 27 -0.60 3.29 14.54
N ALA A 28 -1.40 2.26 14.25
CA ALA A 28 -1.09 1.31 13.19
C ALA A 28 -1.01 1.99 11.82
N LEU A 29 -1.95 2.89 11.52
CA LEU A 29 -1.95 3.68 10.30
C LEU A 29 -0.66 4.50 10.19
N ARG A 30 -0.24 5.15 11.27
CA ARG A 30 1.01 5.92 11.30
C ARG A 30 2.22 5.03 11.04
N LEU A 31 2.35 3.90 11.73
CA LEU A 31 3.47 2.97 11.52
C LEU A 31 3.50 2.44 10.08
N MET A 32 2.36 2.07 9.52
CA MET A 32 2.26 1.62 8.13
C MET A 32 2.61 2.72 7.13
N THR A 33 2.19 3.98 7.39
CA THR A 33 2.62 5.11 6.54
C THR A 33 4.13 5.34 6.60
N THR A 34 4.75 5.21 7.78
CA THR A 34 6.21 5.33 7.94
C THR A 34 6.94 4.23 7.17
N VAL A 35 6.51 2.97 7.32
CA VAL A 35 7.06 1.85 6.55
C VAL A 35 6.93 2.11 5.05
N SER A 36 5.75 2.57 4.62
CA SER A 36 5.45 2.92 3.23
C SER A 36 6.26 4.12 2.70
N GLN A 37 6.74 5.00 3.58
CA GLN A 37 7.64 6.11 3.23
C GLN A 37 9.07 5.61 3.04
N ILE A 38 9.57 4.81 3.98
CA ILE A 38 10.92 4.24 3.90
C ILE A 38 11.05 3.33 2.68
N SER A 39 10.03 2.52 2.39
CA SER A 39 10.04 1.57 1.29
C SER A 39 10.11 2.21 -0.10
N GLN A 40 9.84 3.51 -0.23
CA GLN A 40 9.90 4.22 -1.51
C GLN A 40 11.32 4.42 -2.05
N ALA A 41 12.33 4.47 -1.17
CA ALA A 41 13.69 4.87 -1.52
C ALA A 41 14.31 4.11 -2.71
N PRO A 42 14.18 2.77 -2.83
CA PRO A 42 14.77 2.02 -3.94
C PRO A 42 14.19 2.36 -5.31
N PHE A 43 12.91 2.76 -5.37
CA PHE A 43 12.25 3.14 -6.61
C PHE A 43 12.39 4.63 -6.92
N TYR A 44 12.14 5.49 -5.94
CA TYR A 44 12.14 6.94 -6.13
C TYR A 44 13.52 7.49 -6.51
N SER A 45 14.59 6.90 -5.98
CA SER A 45 15.97 7.24 -6.35
C SER A 45 16.30 6.96 -7.82
N LYS A 46 15.47 6.18 -8.53
CA LYS A 46 15.65 5.86 -9.96
C LYS A 46 14.78 6.69 -10.89
N LEU A 47 13.88 7.52 -10.37
CA LEU A 47 13.05 8.43 -11.18
C LEU A 47 13.88 9.35 -12.10
N PRO A 48 14.99 9.97 -11.64
CA PRO A 48 15.80 10.81 -12.52
C PRO A 48 16.44 10.01 -13.67
N THR A 49 16.90 8.79 -13.41
CA THR A 49 17.45 7.90 -14.45
C THR A 49 16.39 7.51 -15.47
N MET A 50 15.19 7.15 -15.01
CA MET A 50 14.08 6.81 -15.90
C MET A 50 13.62 8.01 -16.73
N ALA A 51 13.59 9.21 -16.14
CA ALA A 51 13.28 10.45 -16.84
C ALA A 51 14.31 10.75 -17.95
N ARG A 52 15.61 10.60 -17.65
CA ARG A 52 16.69 10.74 -18.63
C ARG A 52 16.52 9.76 -19.80
N LEU A 53 16.35 8.47 -19.50
CA LEU A 53 16.18 7.43 -20.52
C LEU A 53 14.95 7.70 -21.41
N ARG A 54 13.85 8.21 -20.82
CA ARG A 54 12.67 8.62 -21.58
C ARG A 54 12.96 9.81 -22.51
N GLY A 55 13.68 10.82 -22.02
CA GLY A 55 14.13 11.96 -22.84
C GLY A 55 15.02 11.54 -23.99
N GLU A 56 15.87 10.52 -23.78
CA GLU A 56 16.72 9.89 -24.80
C GLU A 56 15.96 8.91 -25.72
N ARG A 57 14.64 8.75 -25.56
CA ARG A 57 13.79 7.77 -26.29
C ARG A 57 14.21 6.30 -26.10
N LYS A 58 14.97 5.99 -25.06
CA LYS A 58 15.39 4.63 -24.68
C LYS A 58 14.34 3.95 -23.79
N ILE A 59 13.11 3.80 -24.30
CA ILE A 59 11.97 3.30 -23.52
C ILE A 59 12.21 1.87 -23.01
N ALA A 60 12.81 1.01 -23.83
CA ALA A 60 13.13 -0.36 -23.45
C ALA A 60 14.07 -0.47 -22.24
N GLU A 61 14.96 0.50 -22.05
CA GLU A 61 15.90 0.55 -20.93
C GLU A 61 15.23 0.99 -19.61
N ILE A 62 14.05 1.64 -19.68
CA ILE A 62 13.29 2.04 -18.49
C ILE A 62 12.73 0.82 -17.76
N VAL A 63 12.25 -0.18 -18.52
CA VAL A 63 11.58 -1.38 -17.98
C VAL A 63 12.43 -2.11 -16.92
N PRO A 64 13.69 -2.51 -17.17
CA PRO A 64 14.49 -3.19 -16.16
C PRO A 64 14.81 -2.31 -14.94
N VAL A 65 15.02 -1.00 -15.14
CA VAL A 65 15.28 -0.04 -14.04
C VAL A 65 14.04 0.09 -13.15
N ALA A 66 12.87 0.29 -13.76
CA ALA A 66 11.59 0.37 -13.08
C ALA A 66 11.28 -0.93 -12.34
N ALA A 67 11.40 -2.08 -13.02
CA ALA A 67 11.06 -3.37 -12.44
C ALA A 67 11.92 -3.69 -11.21
N ARG A 68 13.23 -3.48 -11.30
CA ARG A 68 14.13 -3.69 -10.16
C ARG A 68 13.82 -2.73 -9.00
N GLY A 69 13.61 -1.44 -9.29
CA GLY A 69 13.25 -0.45 -8.28
C GLY A 69 11.95 -0.79 -7.57
N MET A 70 10.93 -1.20 -8.33
CA MET A 70 9.62 -1.61 -7.80
C MET A 70 9.72 -2.87 -6.94
N ALA A 71 10.45 -3.90 -7.40
CA ALA A 71 10.63 -5.14 -6.65
C ALA A 71 11.30 -4.90 -5.30
N LEU A 72 12.36 -4.07 -5.28
CA LEU A 72 13.06 -3.70 -4.05
C LEU A 72 12.19 -2.86 -3.12
N ALA A 73 11.42 -1.90 -3.66
CA ALA A 73 10.51 -1.09 -2.88
C ALA A 73 9.39 -1.93 -2.23
N LEU A 74 8.79 -2.84 -2.98
CA LEU A 74 7.78 -3.76 -2.45
C LEU A 74 8.38 -4.75 -1.46
N GLY A 75 9.56 -5.31 -1.73
CA GLY A 75 10.27 -6.18 -0.79
C GLY A 75 10.58 -5.47 0.53
N ALA A 76 11.09 -4.25 0.48
CA ALA A 76 11.35 -3.43 1.67
C ALA A 76 10.05 -3.12 2.43
N PHE A 77 8.95 -2.85 1.71
CA PHE A 77 7.64 -2.68 2.33
C PHE A 77 7.19 -3.94 3.07
N VAL A 78 7.30 -5.12 2.46
CA VAL A 78 6.90 -6.39 3.07
C VAL A 78 7.67 -6.64 4.37
N VAL A 79 8.99 -6.49 4.35
CA VAL A 79 9.83 -6.65 5.55
C VAL A 79 9.38 -5.68 6.65
N GLY A 80 9.18 -4.40 6.32
CA GLY A 80 8.73 -3.41 7.29
C GLY A 80 7.32 -3.65 7.82
N ALA A 81 6.37 -4.04 6.97
CA ALA A 81 4.97 -4.25 7.34
C ALA A 81 4.79 -5.50 8.21
N VAL A 82 5.47 -6.59 7.88
CA VAL A 82 5.53 -7.80 8.71
C VAL A 82 6.23 -7.49 10.04
N GLY A 83 7.36 -6.77 9.98
CA GLY A 83 8.08 -6.31 11.16
C GLY A 83 7.21 -5.50 12.11
N VAL A 84 6.45 -4.53 11.61
CA VAL A 84 5.49 -3.76 12.43
C VAL A 84 4.40 -4.65 13.00
N THR A 85 3.80 -5.52 12.20
CA THR A 85 2.68 -6.38 12.62
C THR A 85 3.07 -7.31 13.78
N ILE A 86 4.31 -7.81 13.78
CA ILE A 86 4.81 -8.74 14.80
C ILE A 86 5.45 -7.99 15.98
N ALA A 87 6.31 -7.00 15.71
CA ALA A 87 7.11 -6.36 16.74
C ALA A 87 6.36 -5.25 17.50
N ALA A 88 5.41 -4.54 16.86
CA ALA A 88 4.73 -3.43 17.51
C ALA A 88 3.95 -3.84 18.78
N PRO A 89 3.18 -4.95 18.80
CA PRO A 89 2.53 -5.42 20.04
C PRO A 89 3.53 -5.69 21.18
N ILE A 90 4.69 -6.28 20.86
CA ILE A 90 5.75 -6.60 21.81
C ILE A 90 6.37 -5.31 22.36
N LEU A 91 6.73 -4.39 21.48
CA LEU A 91 7.34 -3.11 21.85
C LEU A 91 6.40 -2.25 22.69
N LEU A 92 5.10 -2.19 22.36
CA LEU A 92 4.11 -1.44 23.14
C LEU A 92 3.96 -1.98 24.57
N LYS A 93 3.99 -3.31 24.72
CA LYS A 93 3.96 -3.94 26.05
C LYS A 93 5.22 -3.62 26.86
N LEU A 94 6.39 -3.60 26.21
CA LEU A 94 7.68 -3.30 26.86
C LEU A 94 7.76 -1.86 27.37
N ILE A 95 7.17 -0.89 26.65
CA ILE A 95 7.17 0.52 27.07
C ILE A 95 6.04 0.88 28.04
N GLY A 96 5.22 -0.10 28.47
CA GLY A 96 4.08 0.14 29.35
C GLY A 96 2.99 1.00 28.72
N SER A 97 2.78 0.89 27.40
CA SER A 97 1.77 1.67 26.68
C SER A 97 0.36 1.33 27.14
N ASN A 98 -0.45 2.36 27.43
CA ASN A 98 -1.90 2.22 27.66
C ASN A 98 -2.68 1.99 26.35
N VAL A 99 -2.06 2.22 25.19
CA VAL A 99 -2.65 1.96 23.88
C VAL A 99 -2.28 0.54 23.45
N HIS A 100 -3.29 -0.26 23.09
CA HIS A 100 -3.09 -1.58 22.49
C HIS A 100 -2.75 -1.46 21.00
N PHE A 101 -2.08 -2.48 20.44
CA PHE A 101 -1.96 -2.60 18.99
C PHE A 101 -3.24 -3.24 18.46
N PRO A 102 -3.78 -2.81 17.30
CA PRO A 102 -5.00 -3.41 16.78
C PRO A 102 -4.78 -4.89 16.45
N GLY A 103 -5.86 -5.67 16.53
CA GLY A 103 -5.81 -7.12 16.29
C GLY A 103 -5.30 -7.48 14.89
N PHE A 104 -4.82 -8.73 14.76
CA PHE A 104 -4.15 -9.22 13.55
C PHE A 104 -4.91 -8.93 12.24
N ALA A 105 -6.24 -9.12 12.23
CA ALA A 105 -7.06 -8.89 11.04
C ALA A 105 -6.96 -7.43 10.53
N MET A 106 -6.99 -6.45 11.45
CA MET A 106 -6.88 -5.03 11.11
C MET A 106 -5.49 -4.72 10.56
N SER A 107 -4.42 -5.17 11.23
CA SER A 107 -3.05 -4.93 10.80
C SER A 107 -2.73 -5.61 9.48
N ALA A 108 -3.24 -6.82 9.25
CA ALA A 108 -3.07 -7.56 8.00
C ALA A 108 -3.78 -6.86 6.84
N LEU A 109 -5.02 -6.40 7.03
CA LEU A 109 -5.74 -5.64 6.00
C LEU A 109 -5.04 -4.31 5.68
N LEU A 110 -4.52 -3.60 6.68
CA LEU A 110 -3.71 -2.39 6.45
C LEU A 110 -2.44 -2.72 5.66
N ALA A 111 -1.70 -3.77 6.03
CA ALA A 111 -0.49 -4.17 5.30
C ALA A 111 -0.80 -4.49 3.84
N LEU A 112 -1.87 -5.25 3.57
CA LEU A 112 -2.32 -5.56 2.21
C LEU A 112 -2.75 -4.30 1.46
N ALA A 113 -3.55 -3.42 2.08
CA ALA A 113 -4.01 -2.18 1.45
C ALA A 113 -2.82 -1.30 1.04
N PHE A 114 -1.86 -1.09 1.93
CA PHE A 114 -0.67 -0.30 1.63
C PHE A 114 0.25 -0.97 0.61
N PHE A 115 0.37 -2.30 0.59
CA PHE A 115 1.12 -3.01 -0.44
C PHE A 115 0.55 -2.72 -1.84
N VAL A 116 -0.77 -2.87 -2.00
CA VAL A 116 -1.47 -2.63 -3.26
C VAL A 116 -1.38 -1.16 -3.65
N GLU A 117 -1.54 -0.24 -2.70
CA GLU A 117 -1.39 1.19 -2.94
C GLU A 117 0.02 1.55 -3.41
N ARG A 118 1.07 0.96 -2.82
CA ARG A 118 2.46 1.16 -3.25
C ARG A 118 2.69 0.71 -4.67
N TYR A 119 2.18 -0.48 -5.00
CA TYR A 119 2.24 -0.99 -6.36
C TYR A 119 1.59 -0.03 -7.37
N GLY A 120 0.35 0.41 -7.11
CA GLY A 120 -0.35 1.37 -7.97
C GLY A 120 0.39 2.71 -8.06
N ALA A 121 0.83 3.26 -6.93
CA ALA A 121 1.52 4.54 -6.85
C ALA A 121 2.81 4.57 -7.69
N MET A 122 3.61 3.50 -7.67
CA MET A 122 4.82 3.42 -8.50
C MET A 122 4.50 3.42 -10.00
N HIS A 123 3.42 2.76 -10.42
CA HIS A 123 2.97 2.84 -11.81
C HIS A 123 2.52 4.25 -12.19
N VAL A 124 1.83 4.97 -11.31
CA VAL A 124 1.49 6.38 -11.56
C VAL A 124 2.75 7.24 -11.69
N GLN A 125 3.78 6.99 -10.88
CA GLN A 125 5.06 7.71 -11.01
C GLN A 125 5.75 7.43 -12.35
N ILE A 126 5.80 6.17 -12.80
CA ILE A 126 6.33 5.82 -14.13
C ILE A 126 5.56 6.55 -15.21
N TYR A 127 4.23 6.54 -15.14
CA TYR A 127 3.40 7.19 -16.14
C TYR A 127 3.56 8.71 -16.13
N SER A 128 3.81 9.32 -14.97
CA SER A 128 4.07 10.76 -14.85
C SER A 128 5.32 11.20 -15.62
N LEU A 129 6.24 10.30 -15.94
CA LEU A 129 7.39 10.58 -16.82
C LEU A 129 6.97 10.94 -18.25
N THR A 130 5.71 10.67 -18.64
CA THR A 130 5.14 11.09 -19.93
C THR A 130 4.72 12.57 -19.97
N ASN A 131 4.89 13.31 -18.87
CA ASN A 131 4.34 14.64 -18.64
C ASN A 131 2.80 14.71 -18.58
N HIS A 132 2.11 13.56 -18.60
CA HIS A 132 0.67 13.50 -18.37
C HIS A 132 0.39 13.13 -16.90
N ILE A 133 -0.06 14.12 -16.11
CA ILE A 133 -0.22 14.00 -14.66
C ILE A 133 -1.65 13.62 -14.27
N ILE A 134 -1.86 12.36 -13.89
CA ILE A 134 -3.19 11.79 -13.58
C ILE A 134 -3.42 11.58 -12.07
N TRP A 135 -2.51 12.03 -11.21
CA TRP A 135 -2.58 11.83 -9.75
C TRP A 135 -3.91 12.32 -9.15
N HIS A 136 -4.45 13.43 -9.63
CA HIS A 136 -5.70 13.99 -9.15
C HIS A 136 -6.90 13.08 -9.45
N VAL A 137 -6.98 12.52 -10.66
CA VAL A 137 -8.02 11.54 -11.03
C VAL A 137 -7.91 10.29 -10.17
N ILE A 138 -6.70 9.76 -10.05
CA ILE A 138 -6.47 8.53 -9.28
C ILE A 138 -6.82 8.72 -7.81
N ASN A 139 -6.36 9.81 -7.20
CA ASN A 139 -6.70 10.14 -5.81
C ASN A 139 -8.20 10.38 -5.64
N GLY A 140 -8.84 11.16 -6.52
CA GLY A 140 -10.26 11.48 -6.43
C GLY A 140 -11.14 10.24 -6.49
N VAL A 141 -10.99 9.42 -7.54
CA VAL A 141 -11.80 8.21 -7.73
C VAL A 141 -11.55 7.20 -6.60
N THR A 142 -10.29 7.00 -6.21
CA THR A 142 -9.96 6.07 -5.11
C THR A 142 -10.56 6.55 -3.78
N GLY A 143 -10.51 7.85 -3.49
CA GLY A 143 -11.11 8.41 -2.29
C GLY A 143 -12.63 8.22 -2.24
N VAL A 144 -13.32 8.49 -3.36
CA VAL A 144 -14.77 8.26 -3.47
C VAL A 144 -15.10 6.78 -3.27
N LEU A 145 -14.40 5.87 -3.96
CA LEU A 145 -14.61 4.43 -3.81
C LEU A 145 -14.39 3.96 -2.38
N MET A 146 -13.34 4.46 -1.72
CA MET A 146 -13.02 4.12 -0.35
C MET A 146 -14.11 4.57 0.64
N VAL A 147 -14.67 5.77 0.45
CA VAL A 147 -15.80 6.25 1.28
C VAL A 147 -17.05 5.40 1.04
N LEU A 148 -17.41 5.13 -0.22
CA LEU A 148 -18.57 4.31 -0.55
C LEU A 148 -18.44 2.89 0.01
N LEU A 149 -17.29 2.25 -0.20
CA LEU A 149 -17.00 0.91 0.32
C LEU A 149 -17.01 0.89 1.84
N PHE A 150 -16.55 1.94 2.53
CA PHE A 150 -16.60 2.01 3.99
C PHE A 150 -18.05 1.91 4.49
N PHE A 151 -18.97 2.73 3.96
CA PHE A 151 -20.37 2.70 4.38
C PHE A 151 -21.06 1.36 4.08
N VAL A 152 -20.71 0.72 2.97
CA VAL A 152 -21.23 -0.62 2.62
C VAL A 152 -20.68 -1.71 3.54
N LEU A 153 -19.39 -1.66 3.88
CA LEU A 153 -18.71 -2.69 4.66
C LEU A 153 -18.91 -2.52 6.18
N TRP A 154 -19.16 -1.31 6.67
CA TRP A 154 -19.36 -1.04 8.11
C TRP A 154 -20.41 -1.95 8.76
N PRO A 155 -21.63 -2.12 8.24
CA PRO A 155 -22.61 -3.02 8.85
C PRO A 155 -22.23 -4.50 8.75
N LEU A 156 -21.29 -4.88 7.88
CA LEU A 156 -20.92 -6.28 7.62
C LEU A 156 -19.72 -6.74 8.46
N ILE A 157 -18.70 -5.90 8.58
CA ILE A 157 -17.41 -6.25 9.20
C ILE A 157 -16.93 -5.22 10.24
N GLY A 158 -17.77 -4.23 10.56
CA GLY A 158 -17.55 -3.27 11.64
C GLY A 158 -16.20 -2.54 11.52
N PRO A 159 -15.36 -2.55 12.58
CA PRO A 159 -14.08 -1.86 12.59
C PRO A 159 -13.12 -2.19 11.43
N LEU A 160 -13.23 -3.39 10.84
CA LEU A 160 -12.39 -3.79 9.70
C LEU A 160 -12.81 -3.12 8.39
N ALA A 161 -13.96 -2.44 8.34
CA ALA A 161 -14.50 -1.82 7.14
C ALA A 161 -13.56 -0.76 6.56
N MET A 162 -12.88 0.04 7.39
CA MET A 162 -11.99 1.08 6.89
C MET A 162 -10.78 0.52 6.12
N PRO A 163 -9.94 -0.37 6.69
CA PRO A 163 -8.83 -0.95 5.93
C PRO A 163 -9.29 -1.87 4.80
N ALA A 164 -10.44 -2.54 4.93
CA ALA A 164 -11.02 -3.31 3.84
C ALA A 164 -11.47 -2.42 2.66
N ALA A 165 -12.08 -1.27 2.95
CA ALA A 165 -12.45 -0.28 1.94
C ALA A 165 -11.23 0.32 1.25
N MET A 166 -10.14 0.58 1.98
CA MET A 166 -8.85 0.96 1.40
C MET A 166 -8.37 -0.09 0.40
N LEU A 167 -8.27 -1.35 0.85
CA LEU A 167 -7.83 -2.46 0.00
C LEU A 167 -8.72 -2.61 -1.23
N GLY A 168 -10.04 -2.57 -1.04
CA GLY A 168 -11.03 -2.67 -2.11
C GLY A 168 -10.94 -1.53 -3.12
N ALA A 169 -10.75 -0.28 -2.69
CA ALA A 169 -10.57 0.85 -3.59
C ALA A 169 -9.26 0.76 -4.38
N TYR A 170 -8.17 0.31 -3.74
CA TYR A 170 -6.88 0.15 -4.42
C TYR A 170 -6.90 -1.00 -5.43
N LEU A 171 -7.49 -2.14 -5.07
CA LEU A 171 -7.67 -3.29 -5.96
C LEU A 171 -8.74 -3.04 -7.03
N GLY A 172 -9.78 -2.26 -6.75
CA GLY A 172 -10.88 -2.04 -7.69
C GLY A 172 -10.53 -1.04 -8.80
N PHE A 173 -9.66 -0.07 -8.51
CA PHE A 173 -9.37 1.00 -9.46
C PHE A 173 -7.88 1.37 -9.54
N CYS A 174 -7.30 1.86 -8.45
CA CYS A 174 -5.98 2.50 -8.45
C CYS A 174 -4.91 1.64 -9.13
N SER A 175 -4.78 0.38 -8.71
CA SER A 175 -3.73 -0.52 -9.17
C SER A 175 -3.87 -0.92 -10.63
N TRP A 176 -5.07 -1.25 -11.09
CA TRP A 176 -5.30 -1.66 -12.48
C TRP A 176 -5.19 -0.49 -13.45
N TYR A 177 -5.80 0.64 -13.10
CA TYR A 177 -5.79 1.82 -13.95
C TYR A 177 -4.37 2.36 -14.11
N ALA A 178 -3.64 2.56 -13.00
CA ALA A 178 -2.25 3.02 -13.02
C ALA A 178 -1.34 2.06 -13.79
N ARG A 179 -1.44 0.76 -13.52
CA ARG A 179 -0.68 -0.28 -14.23
C ARG A 179 -0.92 -0.22 -15.73
N SER A 180 -2.18 -0.16 -16.14
CA SER A 180 -2.55 -0.18 -17.56
C SER A 180 -1.92 0.97 -18.35
N LEU A 181 -1.92 2.18 -17.77
CA LEU A 181 -1.33 3.37 -18.38
C LEU A 181 0.20 3.30 -18.41
N SER A 182 0.80 2.89 -17.30
CA SER A 182 2.25 2.71 -17.18
C SER A 182 2.77 1.68 -18.19
N VAL A 183 2.15 0.51 -18.26
CA VAL A 183 2.54 -0.58 -19.17
C VAL A 183 2.40 -0.17 -20.63
N LYS A 184 1.29 0.49 -21.01
CA LYS A 184 1.11 1.04 -22.35
C LYS A 184 2.19 2.08 -22.68
N SER A 185 2.51 2.97 -21.75
CA SER A 185 3.54 4.00 -21.94
C SER A 185 4.96 3.45 -22.07
N LEU A 186 5.21 2.23 -21.59
CA LEU A 186 6.49 1.54 -21.64
C LEU A 186 6.59 0.54 -22.80
N GLU A 187 5.54 0.43 -23.63
CA GLU A 187 5.50 -0.49 -24.77
C GLU A 187 5.85 -1.94 -24.37
N THR A 188 5.38 -2.36 -23.19
CA THR A 188 5.70 -3.67 -22.62
C THR A 188 4.45 -4.47 -22.26
N HIS A 189 4.62 -5.74 -21.90
CA HIS A 189 3.52 -6.60 -21.46
C HIS A 189 3.34 -6.53 -19.94
N GLY A 190 2.11 -6.27 -19.49
CA GLY A 190 1.82 -6.09 -18.07
C GLY A 190 2.17 -7.33 -17.22
N TRP A 191 1.93 -8.54 -17.73
CA TRP A 191 2.26 -9.77 -17.01
C TRP A 191 3.77 -9.93 -16.79
N ALA A 192 4.58 -9.59 -17.79
CA ALA A 192 6.04 -9.66 -17.68
C ALA A 192 6.55 -8.66 -16.62
N MET A 193 5.92 -7.49 -16.52
CA MET A 193 6.23 -6.50 -15.49
C MET A 193 5.82 -6.99 -14.09
N ASP A 194 4.61 -7.51 -13.92
CA ASP A 194 4.11 -7.93 -12.61
C ASP A 194 4.89 -9.09 -12.02
N ARG A 195 5.25 -10.08 -12.86
CA ARG A 195 6.06 -11.23 -12.45
C ARG A 195 7.43 -10.79 -11.92
N ARG A 196 7.99 -9.71 -12.47
CA ARG A 196 9.30 -9.16 -12.08
C ARG A 196 9.23 -8.18 -10.92
N THR A 197 8.04 -7.72 -10.53
CA THR A 197 7.86 -6.65 -9.54
C THR A 197 7.07 -7.10 -8.32
N ALA A 198 5.78 -7.37 -8.49
CA ALA A 198 4.83 -7.53 -7.40
C ALA A 198 4.55 -8.98 -7.01
N LEU A 199 4.75 -9.93 -7.93
CA LEU A 199 4.37 -11.33 -7.69
C LEU A 199 5.11 -11.92 -6.48
N LEU A 200 6.45 -11.85 -6.47
CA LEU A 200 7.24 -12.44 -5.40
C LEU A 200 7.05 -11.73 -4.05
N PRO A 201 7.16 -10.38 -3.95
CA PRO A 201 6.85 -9.69 -2.71
C PRO A 201 5.40 -9.89 -2.23
N GLY A 202 4.44 -9.92 -3.15
CA GLY A 202 3.02 -10.12 -2.82
C GLY A 202 2.75 -11.51 -2.25
N LEU A 203 3.31 -12.56 -2.89
CA LEU A 203 3.24 -13.92 -2.35
C LEU A 203 3.93 -14.01 -0.99
N ALA A 204 5.10 -13.39 -0.83
CA ALA A 204 5.81 -13.38 0.44
C ALA A 204 4.96 -12.73 1.55
N LEU A 205 4.29 -11.60 1.27
CA LEU A 205 3.40 -10.94 2.22
C LEU A 205 2.21 -11.84 2.61
N ILE A 206 1.52 -12.42 1.63
CA ILE A 206 0.35 -13.26 1.89
C ILE A 206 0.75 -14.51 2.68
N LEU A 207 1.83 -15.18 2.29
CA LEU A 207 2.30 -16.39 2.97
C LEU A 207 2.76 -16.10 4.40
N THR A 208 3.50 -15.01 4.62
CA THR A 208 3.95 -14.63 5.98
C THR A 208 2.78 -14.28 6.89
N LEU A 209 1.79 -13.53 6.40
CA LEU A 209 0.57 -13.24 7.15
C LEU A 209 -0.24 -14.52 7.43
N ALA A 210 -0.36 -15.43 6.46
CA ALA A 210 -1.09 -16.69 6.64
C ALA A 210 -0.41 -17.62 7.66
N ILE A 211 0.92 -17.75 7.61
CA ILE A 211 1.70 -18.53 8.57
C ILE A 211 1.55 -17.93 9.97
N TYR A 212 1.64 -16.61 10.10
CA TYR A 212 1.50 -15.94 11.38
C TYR A 212 0.08 -16.09 11.95
N TRP A 213 -0.94 -16.01 11.10
CA TRP A 213 -2.33 -16.28 11.50
C TRP A 213 -2.53 -17.71 11.99
N ALA A 214 -1.97 -18.70 11.30
CA ALA A 214 -2.02 -20.09 11.72
C ALA A 214 -1.34 -20.26 13.08
N TRP A 215 -0.17 -19.66 13.28
CA TRP A 215 0.53 -19.70 14.56
C TRP A 215 -0.30 -19.12 15.71
N LEU A 216 -0.96 -17.97 15.50
CA LEU A 216 -1.86 -17.38 16.50
C LEU A 216 -3.13 -18.20 16.78
N SER A 217 -3.54 -19.08 15.87
CA SER A 217 -4.77 -19.88 15.99
C SER A 217 -4.53 -21.23 16.67
N PHE A 218 -3.29 -21.73 16.65
CA PHE A 218 -2.91 -23.05 17.18
C PHE A 218 -1.94 -22.99 18.37
N GLY A 219 -1.45 -21.80 18.76
CA GLY A 219 -0.58 -21.58 19.91
C GLY A 219 -1.28 -20.81 21.02
#